data_AF-A0A438CDI2-F1
#
_entry.id   AF-A0A438CDI2-F1
#
_cell.length_a   1.000
_cell.length_b   1.000
_cell.length_c   1.000
_cell.angle_alpha   90.00
_cell.angle_beta   90.00
_cell.angle_gamma   90.00
#
_symmetry.space_group_name_H-M   'P 1'
#
loop_
_entity.id
_entity.type
_entity.pdbx_description
1 polymer ?
#
loop_
_entity_poly.entity_id
_entity_poly.type
_entity_poly.pdbx_seq_one_letter_code
_entity_poly.pdbx_strand_id
1 'polypeptide(L)'
;MAVVSPEGKCWFSVDSKTFEISIGEAKGKVSGRVCERSPNFSSWVRFSGKGLAFLLEGVETCNSLKIGEHFRKSRVEGGRRYQLELHSNKAGRFLGM
;
A
#
# COMPACT_ATOMS: atom_id res chain seq x y z
N MET A 1 -30.24 -13.32 -7.64
CA MET A 1 -29.30 -12.17 -7.62
C MET A 1 -28.08 -12.60 -6.84
N ALA A 2 -26.94 -12.79 -7.50
CA ALA A 2 -25.68 -12.98 -6.79
C ALA A 2 -25.26 -11.61 -6.26
N VAL A 3 -25.34 -11.42 -4.95
CA VAL A 3 -24.63 -10.31 -4.31
C VAL A 3 -23.16 -10.71 -4.39
N VAL A 4 -22.49 -10.31 -5.47
CA VAL A 4 -21.05 -10.45 -5.58
C VAL A 4 -20.47 -9.48 -4.56
N SER A 5 -20.03 -9.99 -3.41
CA SER A 5 -19.19 -9.22 -2.50
C SER A 5 -17.99 -8.72 -3.31
N PRO A 6 -17.59 -7.43 -3.25
CA PRO A 6 -16.44 -6.92 -3.98
C PRO A 6 -15.16 -7.32 -3.21
N GLU A 7 -14.98 -8.62 -2.99
CA GLU A 7 -13.80 -9.20 -2.37
C GLU A 7 -12.74 -9.40 -3.45
N GLY A 8 -11.89 -8.38 -3.61
CA GLY A 8 -10.74 -8.42 -4.50
C GLY A 8 -9.51 -8.88 -3.73
N LYS A 9 -8.79 -9.87 -4.26
CA LYS A 9 -7.47 -10.25 -3.75
C LYS A 9 -6.50 -10.37 -4.92
N CYS A 10 -5.31 -9.83 -4.74
CA CYS A 10 -4.19 -10.06 -5.65
C CYS A 10 -2.91 -10.28 -4.88
N TRP A 11 -1.99 -10.99 -5.52
CA TRP A 11 -0.64 -11.23 -5.03
C TRP A 11 0.36 -10.86 -6.10
N PHE A 12 1.48 -10.32 -5.67
CA PHE A 12 2.62 -10.07 -6.53
C PHE A 12 3.90 -10.21 -5.71
N SER A 13 5.00 -10.49 -6.39
CA SER A 13 6.32 -10.58 -5.77
C SER A 13 7.22 -9.50 -6.32
N VAL A 14 8.04 -8.92 -5.43
CA VAL A 14 9.10 -7.97 -5.78
C VAL A 14 10.34 -8.41 -5.01
N ASP A 15 11.42 -8.68 -5.72
CA ASP A 15 12.64 -9.26 -5.17
C ASP A 15 12.35 -10.52 -4.33
N SER A 16 12.81 -10.56 -3.08
CA SER A 16 12.60 -11.67 -2.13
C SER A 16 11.33 -11.54 -1.27
N LYS A 17 10.44 -10.60 -1.61
CA LYS A 17 9.22 -10.32 -0.84
C LYS A 17 7.98 -10.64 -1.68
N THR A 18 6.91 -11.06 -1.00
CA THR A 18 5.58 -11.25 -1.58
C THR A 18 4.60 -10.32 -0.91
N PHE A 19 3.76 -9.70 -1.71
CA PHE A 19 2.72 -8.79 -1.27
C PHE A 19 1.34 -9.40 -1.56
N GLU A 20 0.44 -9.25 -0.60
CA GLU A 20 -0.98 -9.58 -0.74
C GLU A 20 -1.79 -8.30 -0.54
N ILE A 21 -2.58 -7.93 -1.53
CA ILE A 21 -3.56 -6.85 -1.40
C ILE A 21 -4.93 -7.50 -1.35
N SER A 22 -5.69 -7.19 -0.30
CA SER A 22 -7.07 -7.60 -0.15
C SER A 22 -7.95 -6.37 0.03
N ILE A 23 -9.06 -6.32 -0.69
CA ILE A 23 -10.05 -5.26 -0.65
C ILE A 23 -11.40 -5.92 -0.41
N GLY A 24 -12.19 -5.34 0.46
CA GLY A 24 -13.56 -5.75 0.70
C GLY A 24 -14.43 -4.56 1.06
N GLU A 25 -15.73 -4.76 0.98
CA GLU A 25 -16.73 -3.79 1.37
C GLU A 25 -17.62 -4.38 2.46
N ALA A 26 -17.79 -3.62 3.54
CA ALA A 26 -18.72 -3.98 4.61
C ALA A 26 -19.54 -2.76 4.99
N LYS A 27 -20.87 -2.91 5.05
CA LYS A 27 -21.81 -1.83 5.40
C LYS A 27 -21.61 -0.56 4.55
N GLY A 28 -21.38 -0.71 3.24
CA GLY A 28 -21.16 0.42 2.32
C GLY A 28 -19.79 1.08 2.44
N LYS A 29 -18.86 0.49 3.20
CA LYS A 29 -17.52 1.05 3.42
C LYS A 29 -16.44 0.14 2.85
N VAL A 30 -15.72 0.64 1.86
CA VAL A 30 -14.53 -0.02 1.30
C VAL A 30 -13.36 0.07 2.29
N SER A 31 -12.74 -1.07 2.54
CA SER A 31 -11.48 -1.16 3.27
C SER A 31 -10.63 -2.31 2.74
N GLY A 32 -9.35 -2.28 3.05
CA GLY A 32 -8.45 -3.33 2.63
C GLY A 32 -7.23 -3.46 3.52
N ARG A 33 -6.38 -4.41 3.13
CA ARG A 33 -5.11 -4.69 3.78
C ARG A 33 -4.05 -4.97 2.72
N VAL A 34 -2.87 -4.37 2.91
CA VAL A 34 -1.63 -4.83 2.24
C VAL A 34 -0.84 -5.64 3.26
N CYS A 35 -0.45 -6.86 2.91
CA CYS A 35 0.50 -7.67 3.68
C CYS A 35 1.79 -7.80 2.90
N GLU A 36 2.93 -7.56 3.54
CA GLU A 36 4.26 -7.89 3.04
C GLU A 36 4.77 -9.13 3.78
N ARG A 37 5.30 -10.09 3.04
CA ARG A 37 5.94 -11.29 3.57
C ARG A 37 7.32 -11.44 2.96
N SER A 38 8.27 -11.82 3.80
CA SER A 38 9.64 -12.18 3.42
C SER A 38 10.06 -13.43 4.22
N PRO A 39 11.23 -14.02 3.94
CA PRO A 39 11.71 -15.17 4.71
C PRO A 39 11.81 -14.93 6.22
N ASN A 40 12.11 -13.70 6.65
CA ASN A 40 12.47 -13.38 8.04
C ASN A 40 11.48 -12.44 8.75
N PHE A 41 10.58 -11.77 8.02
CA PHE A 41 9.61 -10.86 8.62
C PHE A 41 8.31 -10.82 7.81
N SER A 42 7.22 -10.47 8.50
CA SER A 42 5.92 -10.16 7.90
C SER A 42 5.37 -8.88 8.50
N SER A 43 4.88 -7.98 7.67
CA SER A 43 4.22 -6.74 8.09
C SER A 43 2.89 -6.57 7.35
N TRP A 44 1.98 -5.78 7.90
CA TRP A 44 0.74 -5.45 7.22
C TRP A 44 0.19 -4.12 7.69
N VAL A 45 -0.62 -3.52 6.83
CA VAL A 45 -1.32 -2.26 7.09
C VAL A 45 -2.74 -2.35 6.57
N ARG A 46 -3.66 -1.65 7.25
CA ARG A 46 -5.05 -1.51 6.79
C ARG A 46 -5.26 -0.13 6.21
N PHE A 47 -6.11 -0.07 5.20
CA PHE A 47 -6.50 1.17 4.54
C PHE A 47 -8.02 1.22 4.34
N SER A 48 -8.58 2.42 4.22
CA SER A 48 -9.93 2.65 3.70
C SER A 48 -9.89 2.83 2.18
N GLY A 49 -11.03 3.00 1.52
CA GLY A 49 -11.05 3.44 0.12
C GLY A 49 -10.24 4.74 -0.14
N LYS A 50 -10.27 5.71 0.80
CA LYS A 50 -9.46 6.94 0.73
C LYS A 50 -7.97 6.67 0.95
N GLY A 51 -7.64 5.71 1.82
CA GLY A 51 -6.27 5.24 2.03
C GLY A 51 -5.72 4.51 0.81
N LEU A 52 -6.53 3.72 0.11
CA LEU A 52 -6.13 3.07 -1.14
C LEU A 52 -5.77 4.09 -2.22
N ALA A 53 -6.63 5.08 -2.43
CA ALA A 53 -6.35 6.16 -3.38
C ALA A 53 -5.05 6.91 -3.04
N PHE A 54 -4.80 7.16 -1.75
CA PHE A 54 -3.56 7.79 -1.28
C PHE A 54 -2.31 6.93 -1.57
N LEU A 55 -2.42 5.60 -1.45
CA LEU A 55 -1.34 4.66 -1.78
C LEU A 55 -1.03 4.67 -3.28
N LEU A 56 -2.06 4.56 -4.12
CA LEU A 56 -1.91 4.54 -5.58
C LEU A 56 -1.27 5.83 -6.10
N GLU A 57 -1.77 6.98 -5.65
CA GLU A 57 -1.21 8.28 -6.02
C GLU A 57 0.26 8.41 -5.58
N GLY A 58 0.61 7.88 -4.40
CA GLY A 58 1.99 7.86 -3.91
C GLY A 58 2.91 6.99 -4.76
N VAL A 59 2.45 5.81 -5.19
CA VAL A 59 3.19 4.90 -6.07
C VAL A 59 3.40 5.52 -7.45
N GLU A 60 2.36 6.10 -8.05
CA GLU A 60 2.44 6.79 -9.34
C GLU A 60 3.39 7.99 -9.31
N THR A 61 3.34 8.76 -8.22
CA THR A 61 4.28 9.87 -8.00
C THR A 61 5.71 9.33 -7.95
N CYS A 62 5.97 8.31 -7.13
CA CYS A 62 7.31 7.73 -6.99
C CYS A 62 7.86 7.18 -8.32
N ASN A 63 7.00 6.58 -9.14
CA ASN A 63 7.39 6.05 -10.46
C ASN A 63 7.85 7.15 -11.42
N SER A 64 7.35 8.37 -11.26
CA SER A 64 7.68 9.51 -12.11
C SER A 64 8.93 10.27 -11.64
N LEU A 65 9.48 9.95 -10.47
CA LEU A 65 10.63 10.64 -9.89
C LEU A 65 11.96 10.17 -10.47
N LYS A 66 12.84 11.14 -10.69
CA LYS A 66 14.23 10.91 -11.10
C LYS A 66 15.07 10.39 -9.94
N ILE A 67 16.20 9.81 -10.28
CA ILE A 67 17.21 9.39 -9.29
C ILE A 67 17.67 10.63 -8.51
N GLY A 68 17.66 10.52 -7.18
CA GLY A 68 18.06 11.61 -6.27
C GLY A 68 16.91 12.50 -5.80
N GLU A 69 15.71 12.37 -6.37
CA GLU A 69 14.54 13.10 -5.87
C GLU A 69 13.96 12.44 -4.61
N HIS A 70 13.55 13.29 -3.66
CA HIS A 70 12.91 12.85 -2.41
C HIS A 70 11.39 12.88 -2.55
N PHE A 71 10.74 11.91 -1.92
CA PHE A 71 9.28 11.88 -1.81
C PHE A 71 8.88 11.61 -0.38
N ARG A 72 8.02 12.47 0.15
CA ARG A 72 7.33 12.24 1.41
C ARG A 72 5.92 12.81 1.34
N LYS A 73 4.93 12.00 1.64
CA LYS A 73 3.52 12.40 1.67
C LYS A 73 2.88 11.88 2.93
N SER A 74 2.01 12.66 3.57
CA SER A 74 1.30 12.23 4.77
C SER A 74 -0.17 12.57 4.70
N ARG A 75 -1.01 11.72 5.27
CA ARG A 75 -2.46 11.94 5.40
C ARG A 75 -2.93 11.50 6.78
N VAL A 76 -3.87 12.26 7.35
CA VAL A 76 -4.61 11.83 8.54
C VAL A 76 -5.99 11.38 8.11
N GLU A 77 -6.38 10.18 8.53
CA GLU A 77 -7.72 9.63 8.27
C GLU A 77 -8.22 8.87 9.49
N GLY A 78 -9.41 9.22 9.98
CA GLY A 78 -10.03 8.55 11.13
C GLY A 78 -9.15 8.56 12.38
N GLY A 79 -8.39 9.64 12.60
CA GLY A 79 -7.46 9.78 13.72
C GLY A 79 -6.11 9.05 13.54
N ARG A 80 -5.89 8.33 12.44
CA ARG A 80 -4.60 7.67 12.14
C ARG A 80 -3.82 8.46 11.11
N ARG A 81 -2.52 8.62 11.33
CA ARG A 81 -1.59 9.20 10.35
C ARG A 81 -0.98 8.08 9.50
N TYR A 82 -1.10 8.22 8.20
CA TYR A 82 -0.41 7.42 7.20
C TYR A 82 0.67 8.30 6.56
N GLN A 83 1.87 7.76 6.38
CA GLN A 83 2.97 8.43 5.72
C GLN A 83 3.45 7.53 4.60
N LEU A 84 3.88 8.11 3.48
CA LEU A 84 4.57 7.42 2.42
C LEU A 84 5.87 8.16 2.17
N GLU A 85 6.97 7.42 2.14
CA GLU A 85 8.29 8.02 1.99
C GLU A 85 9.18 7.14 1.12
N LEU A 86 9.79 7.74 0.09
CA LEU A 86 10.73 7.04 -0.76
C LEU A 86 12.09 6.99 -0.07
N HIS A 87 12.49 5.80 0.34
CA HIS A 87 13.76 5.54 0.98
C HIS A 87 14.77 4.94 0.00
N SER A 88 16.05 5.12 0.32
CA SER A 88 17.17 4.52 -0.39
C SER A 88 18.13 3.90 0.62
N ASN A 89 18.55 2.67 0.38
CA ASN A 89 19.61 2.01 1.14
C ASN A 89 20.53 1.23 0.19
N LYS A 90 21.46 0.43 0.74
CA LYS A 90 22.40 -0.38 -0.06
C LYS A 90 21.73 -1.40 -0.99
N ALA A 91 20.49 -1.81 -0.69
CA ALA A 91 19.71 -2.75 -1.50
C ALA A 91 18.89 -2.06 -2.61
N GLY A 92 18.86 -0.72 -2.64
CA GLY A 92 18.13 0.05 -3.64
C GLY A 92 17.09 0.99 -3.03
N ARG A 93 16.10 1.35 -3.86
CA ARG A 93 15.03 2.29 -3.50
C ARG A 93 13.75 1.53 -3.17
N PHE A 94 13.05 1.97 -2.13
CA PHE A 94 11.77 1.38 -1.73
C PHE A 94 10.83 2.42 -1.14
N LEU A 95 9.54 2.23 -1.32
CA LEU A 95 8.50 3.07 -0.72
C LEU A 95 8.15 2.51 0.66
N GLY A 96 8.44 3.27 1.71
CA GLY A 96 8.05 2.96 3.09
C GLY A 96 6.70 3.58 3.44
N MET A 97 5.96 2.92 4.34
CA MET A 97 4.65 3.38 4.81
C MET A 97 4.41 3.19 6.31
#